data_AF-A0AAV3PMU5-F1
#
_entry.id   AF-A0AAV3PMU5-F1
#
_cell.length_a   1.000
_cell.length_b   1.000
_cell.length_c   1.000
_cell.angle_alpha   90.00
_cell.angle_beta   90.00
_cell.angle_gamma   90.00
#
_symmetry.space_group_name_H-M   'P 1'
#
loop_
_entity.id
_entity.type
_entity.pdbx_description
1 polymer ?
#
loop_
_entity_poly.entity_id
_entity_poly.type
_entity_poly.pdbx_seq_one_letter_code
_entity_poly.pdbx_strand_id
1 'polypeptide(L)'
;MIFALSGFADDLCIVCSADKESISTIKNVRIKFGEPTRLKPNLRKSSCFFAGISKELEDALSGVIVIPKHSLPIEYLGITLSTKHVSVRDCRPLINKIRGKIDGWRSKHVSFATRLVLINSTSLV
;
A
#
# COMPACT_ATOMS: atom_id res chain seq x y z
N MET A 1 -10.16 -17.71 -2.62
CA MET A 1 -11.17 -16.63 -2.63
C MET A 1 -10.48 -15.26 -2.53
N ILE A 2 -10.94 -14.23 -3.25
CA ILE A 2 -10.45 -12.84 -3.12
C ILE A 2 -11.19 -12.18 -1.95
N PHE A 3 -10.46 -11.57 -1.02
CA PHE A 3 -11.02 -10.94 0.19
C PHE A 3 -11.17 -9.43 0.04
N ALA A 4 -10.23 -8.76 -0.64
CA ALA A 4 -10.29 -7.33 -0.86
C ALA A 4 -9.58 -6.92 -2.16
N LEU A 5 -10.10 -5.87 -2.79
CA LEU A 5 -9.50 -5.21 -3.94
C LEU A 5 -9.56 -3.70 -3.68
N SER A 6 -8.40 -3.03 -3.69
CA SER A 6 -8.32 -1.57 -3.56
C SER A 6 -7.53 -1.01 -4.74
N GLY A 7 -8.09 -0.03 -5.43
CA GLY A 7 -7.47 0.60 -6.59
C GLY A 7 -7.50 2.11 -6.46
N PHE A 8 -6.38 2.76 -6.73
CA PHE A 8 -6.27 4.21 -6.81
C PHE A 8 -5.37 4.59 -7.99
N ALA A 9 -5.91 5.27 -8.99
CA ALA A 9 -5.21 5.61 -10.23
C ALA A 9 -4.51 4.37 -10.85
N ASP A 10 -3.18 4.35 -10.85
CA ASP A 10 -2.34 3.25 -11.35
C ASP A 10 -1.95 2.20 -10.30
N ASP A 11 -2.26 2.43 -9.03
CA ASP A 11 -1.91 1.55 -7.91
C ASP A 11 -3.06 0.59 -7.55
N LEU A 12 -2.84 -0.71 -7.73
CA LEU A 12 -3.79 -1.77 -7.39
C LEU A 12 -3.24 -2.68 -6.29
N CYS A 13 -4.01 -2.86 -5.22
CA CYS A 13 -3.77 -3.82 -4.15
C CYS A 13 -4.84 -4.93 -4.19
N ILE A 14 -4.39 -6.18 -4.22
CA ILE A 14 -5.26 -7.37 -4.23
C ILE A 14 -4.93 -8.21 -3.01
N VAL A 15 -5.94 -8.51 -2.19
CA VAL A 15 -5.83 -9.39 -1.02
C VAL A 15 -6.67 -10.63 -1.27
N CYS A 16 -6.04 -11.80 -1.24
CA CYS A 16 -6.70 -13.08 -1.47
C CYS A 16 -6.16 -14.16 -0.52
N SER A 17 -6.89 -15.28 -0.46
CA SER A 17 -6.40 -16.49 0.18
C SER A 17 -5.15 -17.02 -0.54
N ALA A 18 -4.21 -17.56 0.23
CA ALA A 18 -2.96 -18.12 -0.25
C ALA A 18 -3.15 -19.55 -0.75
N ASP A 19 -4.02 -19.71 -1.75
CA ASP A 19 -4.29 -20.98 -2.42
C ASP A 19 -3.96 -20.89 -3.91
N LYS A 20 -3.57 -22.03 -4.48
CA LYS A 20 -3.11 -22.13 -5.88
C LYS A 20 -4.19 -21.70 -6.88
N GLU A 21 -5.46 -21.95 -6.56
CA GLU A 21 -6.60 -21.63 -7.41
C GLU A 21 -6.83 -20.11 -7.50
N SER A 22 -6.79 -19.42 -6.36
CA SER A 22 -6.91 -17.96 -6.27
C SER A 22 -5.78 -17.26 -6.99
N ILE A 23 -4.55 -17.72 -6.77
CA ILE A 23 -3.37 -17.15 -7.41
C ILE A 23 -3.38 -17.38 -8.92
N SER A 24 -3.81 -18.55 -9.37
CA SER A 24 -4.01 -18.84 -10.80
C SER A 24 -5.11 -17.98 -11.40
N THR A 25 -6.20 -17.75 -10.67
CA THR A 25 -7.28 -16.85 -11.08
C THR A 25 -6.78 -15.43 -11.25
N ILE A 26 -6.01 -14.89 -10.29
CA ILE A 26 -5.43 -13.54 -10.38
C ILE A 26 -4.48 -13.42 -11.58
N LYS A 27 -3.64 -14.45 -11.80
CA LYS A 27 -2.76 -14.51 -12.98
C LYS A 27 -3.57 -14.47 -14.29
N ASN A 28 -4.65 -15.24 -14.37
CA ASN A 28 -5.52 -15.30 -15.55
C ASN A 28 -6.24 -13.97 -15.80
N VAL A 29 -6.77 -13.34 -14.75
CA VAL A 29 -7.41 -12.02 -14.84
C VAL A 29 -6.41 -10.99 -15.34
N ARG A 30 -5.18 -10.99 -14.81
CA ARG A 30 -4.10 -10.11 -15.28
C ARG A 30 -3.80 -10.31 -16.77
N ILE A 31 -3.73 -11.55 -17.25
CA ILE A 31 -3.47 -11.84 -18.68
C ILE A 31 -4.64 -11.36 -19.55
N LYS A 32 -5.87 -11.76 -19.20
CA LYS A 32 -7.09 -11.39 -19.94
C LYS A 32 -7.34 -9.89 -19.98
N PHE A 33 -6.94 -9.17 -18.92
CA PHE A 33 -7.04 -7.72 -18.88
C PHE A 33 -5.90 -7.05 -19.66
N GLY A 34 -4.67 -7.57 -19.52
CA GLY A 34 -3.47 -6.99 -20.13
C GLY A 34 -3.39 -7.16 -21.65
N GLU A 35 -3.94 -8.23 -22.22
CA GLU A 35 -3.97 -8.46 -23.68
C GLU A 35 -4.71 -7.36 -24.46
N PRO A 36 -5.99 -7.06 -24.17
CA PRO A 36 -6.73 -6.04 -24.89
C PRO A 36 -6.29 -4.61 -24.54
N THR A 37 -5.91 -4.36 -23.29
CA THR A 37 -5.53 -3.00 -22.83
C THR A 37 -4.06 -2.67 -23.11
N ARG A 38 -3.24 -3.66 -23.46
CA ARG A 38 -1.78 -3.58 -23.55
C ARG A 38 -1.11 -3.09 -22.26
N LEU A 39 -1.83 -3.09 -21.14
CA LEU A 39 -1.30 -2.72 -19.84
C LEU A 39 -0.47 -3.86 -19.27
N LYS A 40 0.79 -3.57 -18.97
CA LYS A 40 1.69 -4.51 -18.28
C LYS A 40 1.99 -3.96 -16.89
N PRO A 41 1.79 -4.75 -15.83
CA PRO A 41 2.18 -4.33 -14.50
C PRO A 41 3.70 -4.12 -14.44
N ASN A 42 4.09 -3.03 -13.81
CA ASN A 42 5.50 -2.70 -13.65
C ASN A 42 6.08 -3.61 -12.55
N LEU A 43 6.82 -4.64 -12.96
CA LEU A 43 7.41 -5.62 -12.03
C LEU A 43 8.43 -5.01 -11.07
N ARG A 44 8.97 -3.82 -11.35
CA ARG A 44 9.87 -3.11 -10.42
C ARG A 44 9.10 -2.41 -9.30
N LYS A 45 7.84 -2.04 -9.53
CA LYS A 45 6.96 -1.39 -8.54
C LYS A 45 5.99 -2.39 -7.90
N SER A 46 5.69 -3.49 -8.58
CA SER A 46 4.78 -4.52 -8.09
C SER A 46 5.50 -5.40 -7.09
N SER A 47 4.86 -5.66 -5.94
CA SER A 47 5.37 -6.56 -4.91
C SER A 47 4.31 -7.59 -4.54
N CYS A 48 4.75 -8.79 -4.17
CA CYS A 48 3.89 -9.83 -3.63
C CYS A 48 4.34 -10.18 -2.21
N PHE A 49 3.36 -10.39 -1.33
CA PHE A 49 3.55 -10.72 0.07
C PHE A 49 2.66 -11.90 0.45
N PHE A 50 3.22 -12.80 1.27
CA PHE A 50 2.50 -13.94 1.81
C PHE A 50 2.55 -13.90 3.34
N ALA A 51 1.38 -14.00 3.98
CA ALA A 51 1.23 -14.02 5.43
C ALA A 51 0.69 -15.38 5.89
N GLY A 52 1.21 -15.91 7.00
CA GLY A 52 0.60 -17.04 7.69
C GLY A 52 0.64 -18.38 6.94
N ILE A 53 1.58 -18.56 6.01
CA ILE A 53 1.77 -19.82 5.27
C ILE A 53 3.17 -20.42 5.49
N SER A 54 3.31 -21.72 5.22
CA SER A 54 4.60 -22.40 5.25
C SER A 54 5.49 -21.94 4.09
N LYS A 55 6.81 -22.03 4.29
CA LYS A 55 7.81 -21.62 3.29
C LYS A 55 7.73 -22.45 2.00
N GLU A 56 7.41 -23.73 2.12
CA GLU A 56 7.18 -24.63 0.98
C GLU A 56 6.00 -24.18 0.11
N LEU A 57 4.89 -23.78 0.75
CA LEU A 57 3.73 -23.25 0.05
C LEU A 57 4.03 -21.89 -0.56
N GLU A 58 4.78 -21.05 0.14
CA GLU A 58 5.24 -19.76 -0.35
C GLU A 58 6.07 -19.89 -1.64
N ASP A 59 7.04 -20.81 -1.66
CA ASP A 59 7.89 -21.06 -2.84
C ASP A 59 7.06 -21.64 -4.00
N ALA A 60 6.13 -22.56 -3.71
CA ALA A 60 5.21 -23.11 -4.72
C ALA A 60 4.32 -22.04 -5.36
N LEU A 61 3.81 -21.10 -4.56
CA LEU A 61 2.94 -20.02 -5.02
C LEU A 61 3.73 -18.91 -5.74
N SER A 62 4.95 -18.62 -5.28
CA SER A 62 5.86 -17.68 -5.94
C SER A 62 6.26 -18.16 -7.33
N GLY A 63 6.28 -19.47 -7.59
CA GLY A 63 6.48 -20.00 -8.95
C GLY A 63 5.31 -19.74 -9.90
N VAL A 64 4.09 -19.56 -9.37
CA VAL A 64 2.89 -19.33 -10.18
C VAL A 64 2.75 -17.85 -10.55
N ILE A 65 2.99 -16.95 -9.58
CA ILE A 65 2.91 -15.50 -9.74
C ILE A 65 4.26 -14.95 -10.19
N VAL A 66 4.34 -14.41 -11.40
CA VAL A 66 5.55 -13.73 -11.92
C VAL A 66 5.57 -12.29 -11.39
N ILE A 67 5.71 -12.13 -10.08
CA ILE A 67 5.90 -10.86 -9.37
C ILE A 67 6.98 -11.11 -8.31
N PRO A 68 7.98 -10.23 -8.18
CA PRO A 68 9.00 -10.41 -7.16
C PRO A 68 8.39 -10.40 -5.75
N LYS A 69 8.78 -11.40 -4.97
CA LYS A 69 8.52 -11.45 -3.53
C LYS A 69 9.22 -10.27 -2.85
N HIS A 70 8.51 -9.60 -1.96
CA HIS A 70 9.10 -8.60 -1.07
C HIS A 70 8.76 -8.93 0.39
N SER A 71 9.65 -8.56 1.29
CA SER A 71 9.37 -8.63 2.73
C SER A 71 8.57 -7.40 3.15
N LEU A 72 7.67 -7.58 4.10
CA LEU A 72 7.08 -6.46 4.83
C LEU A 72 8.17 -5.65 5.56
N PRO A 73 7.92 -4.36 5.82
CA PRO A 73 6.70 -3.61 5.51
C PRO A 73 6.71 -2.98 4.10
N ILE A 74 5.55 -2.97 3.41
CA ILE A 74 5.41 -2.44 2.05
C ILE A 74 4.68 -1.10 2.11
N GLU A 75 5.15 -0.08 1.42
CA GLU A 75 4.43 1.19 1.30
C GLU A 75 3.38 1.13 0.18
N TYR A 76 2.11 1.30 0.55
CA TYR A 76 1.00 1.49 -0.41
C TYR A 76 0.42 2.89 -0.17
N LEU A 77 0.40 3.73 -1.22
CA LEU A 77 -0.08 5.12 -1.16
C LEU A 77 0.59 5.99 -0.06
N GLY A 78 1.84 5.69 0.28
CA GLY A 78 2.59 6.41 1.33
C GLY A 78 2.26 5.96 2.76
N ILE A 79 1.52 4.86 2.92
CA ILE A 79 1.24 4.21 4.20
C ILE A 79 1.98 2.87 4.22
N THR A 80 2.79 2.65 5.24
CA THR A 80 3.49 1.37 5.42
C THR A 80 2.50 0.31 5.90
N LEU A 81 2.11 -0.59 5.01
CA LEU A 81 1.36 -1.80 5.34
C LEU A 81 2.28 -2.71 6.15
N SER A 82 2.05 -2.74 7.46
CA SER A 82 2.71 -3.65 8.40
C SER A 82 1.67 -4.61 8.96
N THR A 83 2.04 -5.89 9.11
CA THR A 83 1.24 -6.91 9.81
C THR A 83 1.27 -6.76 11.32
N LYS A 84 2.15 -5.90 11.86
CA LYS A 84 2.16 -5.54 13.27
C LYS A 84 1.31 -4.29 13.47
N HIS A 85 0.49 -4.31 14.54
CA HIS A 85 -0.23 -3.15 15.06
C HIS A 85 0.64 -1.90 14.91
N VAL A 86 0.16 -0.90 14.15
CA VAL A 86 0.91 0.33 13.83
C VAL A 86 1.51 0.86 15.13
N SER A 87 2.83 0.77 15.26
CA SER A 87 3.47 1.26 16.47
C SER A 87 3.62 2.77 16.33
N VAL A 88 3.61 3.51 17.43
CA VAL A 88 3.82 4.98 17.44
C VAL A 88 5.12 5.37 16.71
N ARG A 89 6.08 4.44 16.57
CA ARG A 89 7.33 4.65 15.82
C ARG A 89 7.11 4.73 14.31
N ASP A 90 6.15 4.00 13.77
CA ASP A 90 5.81 3.98 12.34
C ASP A 90 4.99 5.21 11.93
N CYS A 91 4.33 5.88 12.89
CA CYS A 91 3.65 7.16 12.69
C CYS A 91 4.59 8.38 12.76
N ARG A 92 5.87 8.22 13.16
CA ARG A 92 6.83 9.34 13.24
C ARG A 92 7.01 10.13 11.94
N PRO A 93 7.09 9.52 10.74
CA PRO A 93 7.19 10.29 9.51
C PRO A 93 5.94 11.15 9.24
N LEU A 94 4.74 10.64 9.54
CA LEU A 94 3.48 11.39 9.46
C LEU A 94 3.47 12.56 10.44
N ILE A 95 3.84 12.31 11.71
CA ILE A 95 3.93 13.33 12.75
C ILE A 95 4.93 14.43 12.35
N ASN A 96 6.10 14.05 11.84
CA ASN A 96 7.12 15.00 11.38
C ASN A 96 6.64 15.85 10.20
N LYS A 97 5.86 15.25 9.28
CA LYS A 97 5.28 15.97 8.13
C LYS A 97 4.22 16.99 8.56
N ILE A 98 3.39 16.63 9.54
CA ILE A 98 2.40 17.56 10.15
C ILE A 98 3.13 18.67 10.90
N ARG A 99 4.13 18.32 11.72
CA ARG A 99 4.93 19.29 12.47
C ARG A 99 5.67 20.27 11.57
N GLY A 100 6.26 19.80 10.46
CA GLY A 100 6.89 20.66 9.45
C GLY A 100 5.91 21.64 8.79
N LYS A 101 4.65 21.22 8.55
CA LYS A 101 3.60 22.13 8.07
C LYS A 101 3.25 23.18 9.12
N ILE A 102 3.10 22.78 10.39
CA ILE A 102 2.80 23.69 11.50
C ILE A 102 3.92 24.71 11.70
N ASP A 103 5.18 24.28 11.70
CA ASP A 103 6.34 25.16 11.84
C ASP A 103 6.45 26.13 10.63
N GLY A 104 6.14 25.65 9.42
CA GLY A 104 6.04 26.50 8.23
C GLY A 104 4.87 27.50 8.24
N TRP A 105 3.81 27.24 9.01
CA TRP A 105 2.71 28.19 9.24
C TRP A 105 3.00 29.18 10.36
N ARG A 106 3.86 28.80 11.31
CA ARG A 106 4.33 29.69 12.37
C ARG A 106 5.33 30.74 11.84
N SER A 107 6.10 30.41 10.80
CA SER A 107 7.06 31.32 10.17
C SER A 107 6.46 32.26 9.12
N LYS A 108 5.28 31.94 8.58
CA LYS A 108 4.51 32.84 7.70
C LYS A 108 3.58 33.70 8.56
N HIS A 109 3.36 34.96 8.21
CA HIS A 109 2.42 35.87 8.89
C HIS A 109 0.96 35.44 8.70
N VAL A 110 0.60 34.25 9.15
CA VAL A 110 -0.74 33.66 9.05
C VAL A 110 -1.56 34.19 10.22
N SER A 111 -2.72 34.77 9.95
CA SER A 111 -3.61 35.32 10.98
C SER A 111 -4.03 34.22 11.98
N PHE A 112 -4.36 34.61 13.23
CA PHE A 112 -4.79 33.67 14.27
C PHE A 112 -5.99 32.81 13.83
N ALA A 113 -6.99 33.42 13.18
CA ALA A 113 -8.16 32.72 12.67
C ALA A 113 -7.79 31.67 11.60
N THR A 114 -6.89 32.03 10.69
CA THR A 114 -6.41 31.10 9.64
C THR A 114 -5.59 29.95 10.24
N ARG A 115 -4.79 30.20 11.28
CA ARG A 115 -4.07 29.12 11.99
C ARG A 115 -5.02 28.14 12.66
N LEU A 116 -6.11 28.61 13.26
CA LEU A 116 -7.10 27.79 13.95
C LEU A 116 -7.84 26.86 12.97
N VAL A 117 -8.24 27.39 11.81
CA VAL A 117 -8.85 26.60 10.73
C VAL A 117 -7.88 25.53 10.20
N LEU A 118 -6.61 25.89 10.00
CA LEU A 118 -5.59 24.98 9.49
C LEU A 118 -5.22 23.86 10.46
N ILE A 119 -5.18 24.16 11.77
CA ILE A 119 -4.96 23.16 12.83
C ILE A 119 -6.16 22.19 12.89
N ASN A 120 -7.38 22.72 12.83
CA ASN A 120 -8.59 21.88 12.82
C ASN A 120 -8.64 20.98 11.58
N SER A 121 -8.29 21.49 10.39
CA SER A 121 -8.28 20.69 9.16
C SER A 121 -7.18 19.63 9.10
N THR A 122 -6.12 19.77 9.90
CA THR A 122 -5.01 18.80 9.92
C THR A 122 -5.09 17.80 11.08
N SER A 123 -5.88 18.10 12.12
CA SER A 123 -6.14 17.21 13.25
C SER A 123 -7.37 16.32 13.04
N LEU A 124 -8.27 16.69 12.11
CA LEU A 124 -9.39 15.87 11.65
C LEU A 124 -8.97 15.06 10.41
N VAL A 125 -8.18 14.02 10.63
CA VAL A 125 -7.98 12.89 9.70
C VAL A 125 -8.33 11.61 10.44
#